data_AF-A0A432QGG1-F1
#
_entry.id   AF-A0A432QGG1-F1
#
_cell.length_a   1.000
_cell.length_b   1.000
_cell.length_c   1.000
_cell.angle_alpha   90.00
_cell.angle_beta   90.00
_cell.angle_gamma   90.00
#
_symmetry.space_group_name_H-M   'P 1'
#
loop_
_entity.id
_entity.type
_entity.pdbx_description
1 polymer ?
#
loop_
_entity_poly.entity_id
_entity_poly.type
_entity_poly.pdbx_seq_one_letter_code
_entity_poly.pdbx_strand_id
1 'polypeptide(L)'
;MKAPFFFFLVFLSILLLQTLPSLNTAFADQACTDLVKKNCLSCHFETRICQKIKKQRGKRSWKRTVKSMVRHGANIEKSEQRQLITCLSKKGMPIQQLCAPQ
;
A
#
# COMPACT_ATOMS: atom_id res chain seq x y z
N MET A 1 -47.42 26.15 0.46
CA MET A 1 -46.03 26.67 0.50
C MET A 1 -45.17 25.73 1.35
N LYS A 2 -44.62 24.63 0.80
CA LYS A 2 -43.79 23.63 1.53
C LYS A 2 -42.56 23.13 0.73
N ALA A 3 -42.31 23.73 -0.44
CA ALA A 3 -41.26 23.31 -1.37
C ALA A 3 -39.79 23.67 -0.99
N PRO A 4 -39.46 24.69 -0.17
CA PRO A 4 -38.05 25.08 0.01
C PRO A 4 -37.28 24.12 0.92
N PHE A 5 -37.96 23.45 1.87
CA PHE A 5 -37.32 22.55 2.83
C PHE A 5 -36.88 21.22 2.17
N PHE A 6 -37.65 20.75 1.20
CA PHE A 6 -37.34 19.51 0.48
C PHE A 6 -36.10 19.68 -0.41
N PHE A 7 -35.96 20.85 -1.04
CA PHE A 7 -34.79 21.17 -1.86
C PHE A 7 -33.51 21.27 -1.02
N PHE A 8 -33.63 21.81 0.20
CA PHE A 8 -32.52 21.93 1.16
C PHE A 8 -32.03 20.57 1.66
N LEU A 9 -32.94 19.63 1.96
CA LEU A 9 -32.60 18.28 2.40
C LEU A 9 -31.92 17.44 1.30
N VAL A 10 -32.33 17.60 0.05
CA VAL A 10 -31.71 16.95 -1.11
C VAL A 10 -30.30 17.50 -1.36
N PHE A 11 -30.10 18.82 -1.23
CA PHE A 11 -28.77 19.43 -1.35
C PHE A 11 -27.81 18.98 -0.23
N LEU A 12 -28.30 18.84 1.00
CA LEU A 12 -27.50 18.40 2.15
C LEU A 12 -27.06 16.93 2.03
N SER A 13 -27.92 16.07 1.46
CA SER A 13 -27.63 14.64 1.27
C SER A 13 -26.67 14.38 0.11
N ILE A 14 -26.67 15.21 -0.94
CA ILE A 14 -25.69 15.13 -2.04
C ILE A 14 -24.29 15.56 -1.56
N LEU A 15 -24.19 16.53 -0.64
CA LEU A 15 -22.91 16.99 -0.08
C LEU A 15 -22.23 15.92 0.79
N LEU A 16 -23.02 15.10 1.51
CA LEU A 16 -22.53 14.01 2.37
C LEU A 16 -21.94 12.83 1.59
N LEU A 17 -22.33 12.65 0.32
CA LEU A 17 -21.81 11.54 -0.51
C LEU A 17 -20.40 11.81 -1.06
N GLN A 18 -19.93 13.07 -1.06
CA GLN A 18 -18.66 13.44 -1.70
C GLN A 18 -17.44 13.35 -0.76
N THR A 19 -17.63 13.04 0.52
CA THR A 19 -16.55 13.02 1.52
C THR A 19 -16.02 11.63 1.84
N LEU A 20 -16.55 10.56 1.23
CA LEU A 20 -16.03 9.20 1.41
C LEU A 20 -14.60 9.12 0.84
N PRO A 21 -13.56 9.08 1.69
CA PRO A 21 -12.20 8.98 1.21
C PRO A 21 -11.97 7.58 0.64
N SER A 22 -11.14 7.50 -0.39
CA SER A 22 -10.77 6.32 -1.16
C SER A 22 -10.38 5.09 -0.32
N LEU A 23 -11.37 4.27 0.08
CA LEU A 23 -11.16 2.96 0.74
C LEU A 23 -10.18 2.07 -0.05
N ASN A 24 -10.20 2.17 -1.37
CA ASN A 24 -9.35 1.37 -2.27
C ASN A 24 -7.85 1.51 -2.03
N THR A 25 -7.39 2.66 -1.53
CA THR A 25 -5.97 2.90 -1.23
C THR A 25 -5.57 2.22 0.07
N ALA A 26 -6.35 2.39 1.14
CA ALA A 26 -6.06 1.79 2.44
C ALA A 26 -5.96 0.25 2.37
N PHE A 27 -6.86 -0.41 1.61
CA PHE A 27 -6.79 -1.87 1.40
C PHE A 27 -5.54 -2.30 0.64
N ALA A 28 -5.12 -1.56 -0.39
CA ALA A 28 -3.92 -1.89 -1.15
C ALA A 28 -2.63 -1.70 -0.33
N ASP A 29 -2.65 -0.76 0.60
CA ASP A 29 -1.52 -0.40 1.46
C ASP A 29 -1.32 -1.43 2.57
N GLN A 30 -2.42 -1.86 3.19
CA GLN A 30 -2.44 -2.96 4.16
C GLN A 30 -1.93 -4.25 3.50
N ALA A 31 -2.44 -4.58 2.31
CA ALA A 31 -2.01 -5.76 1.57
C ALA A 31 -0.49 -5.75 1.24
N CYS A 32 0.08 -4.58 0.93
CA CYS A 32 1.53 -4.49 0.71
C CYS A 32 2.33 -4.71 2.00
N THR A 33 1.87 -4.12 3.10
CA THR A 33 2.51 -4.26 4.41
C THR A 33 2.50 -5.72 4.86
N ASP A 34 1.37 -6.41 4.69
CA ASP A 34 1.23 -7.82 5.06
C ASP A 34 2.14 -8.72 4.21
N LEU A 35 2.25 -8.46 2.90
CA LEU A 35 3.19 -9.18 2.04
C LEU A 35 4.65 -8.96 2.45
N VAL A 36 5.02 -7.75 2.87
CA VAL A 36 6.39 -7.46 3.35
C VAL A 36 6.65 -8.14 4.68
N LYS A 37 5.71 -8.08 5.63
CA LYS A 37 5.81 -8.78 6.92
C LYS A 37 5.97 -10.28 6.73
N LYS A 38 5.11 -10.88 5.91
CA LYS A 38 5.14 -12.31 5.58
C LYS A 38 6.43 -12.75 4.90
N ASN A 39 6.87 -12.04 3.86
CA ASN A 39 7.92 -12.54 2.96
C ASN A 39 9.31 -11.95 3.19
N CYS A 40 9.39 -10.72 3.71
CA CYS A 40 10.66 -10.02 3.86
C CYS A 40 11.18 -10.08 5.30
N LEU A 41 10.28 -10.03 6.29
CA LEU A 41 10.67 -10.00 7.70
C LEU A 41 10.96 -11.38 8.29
N SER A 42 10.70 -12.46 7.57
CA SER A 42 11.09 -13.83 7.98
C SER A 42 12.61 -14.01 8.07
N CYS A 43 13.40 -13.23 7.31
CA CYS A 43 14.86 -13.34 7.28
C CYS A 43 15.59 -11.98 7.39
N HIS A 44 14.88 -10.86 7.33
CA HIS A 44 15.48 -9.53 7.39
C HIS A 44 14.83 -8.67 8.46
N PHE A 45 15.65 -7.93 9.20
CA PHE A 45 15.13 -6.92 10.10
C PHE A 45 14.36 -5.83 9.37
N GLU A 46 13.28 -5.36 10.00
CA GLU A 46 12.44 -4.28 9.49
C GLU A 46 13.27 -3.03 9.16
N THR A 47 14.24 -2.69 9.99
CA THR A 47 15.15 -1.55 9.78
C THR A 47 15.86 -1.62 8.42
N ARG A 48 16.34 -2.80 8.01
CA ARG A 48 16.98 -3.03 6.70
C ARG A 48 15.99 -2.84 5.56
N ILE A 49 14.76 -3.33 5.72
CA ILE A 49 13.71 -3.19 4.71
C ILE A 49 13.32 -1.72 4.57
N CYS A 50 13.14 -1.01 5.68
CA CYS A 50 12.83 0.41 5.70
C CYS A 50 13.92 1.28 5.09
N GLN A 51 15.20 0.97 5.32
CA GLN A 51 16.30 1.64 4.61
C GLN A 51 16.22 1.45 3.08
N LYS A 52 15.73 0.31 2.59
CA LYS A 52 15.55 0.08 1.15
C LYS A 52 14.31 0.81 0.61
N ILE A 53 13.22 0.85 1.36
CA ILE A 53 11.99 1.60 1.02
C ILE A 53 12.28 3.10 0.92
N LYS A 54 12.99 3.67 1.91
CA LYS A 54 13.38 5.10 1.93
C LYS A 54 14.20 5.52 0.70
N LYS A 55 14.92 4.61 0.06
CA LYS A 55 15.65 4.86 -1.20
C LYS A 55 14.75 4.97 -2.44
N GLN A 56 13.44 4.83 -2.28
CA GLN A 56 12.40 5.01 -3.30
C GLN A 56 12.75 4.35 -4.65
N ARG A 57 13.15 3.09 -4.59
CA ARG A 57 13.61 2.35 -5.77
C ARG A 57 12.46 2.12 -6.75
N GLY A 58 12.74 2.29 -8.04
CA GLY A 58 11.76 2.00 -9.09
C GLY A 58 11.53 0.51 -9.31
N LYS A 59 10.47 0.17 -10.06
CA LYS A 59 10.00 -1.20 -10.36
C LYS A 59 11.10 -2.17 -10.80
N ARG A 60 12.01 -1.73 -11.70
CA ARG A 60 13.13 -2.57 -12.18
C ARG A 60 14.09 -2.96 -11.04
N SER A 61 14.35 -2.05 -10.12
CA SER A 61 15.26 -2.28 -8.99
C SER A 61 14.64 -3.28 -7.99
N TRP A 62 13.37 -3.08 -7.63
CA TRP A 62 12.64 -4.04 -6.79
C TRP A 62 12.48 -5.41 -7.42
N LYS A 63 12.23 -5.49 -8.73
CA LYS A 63 12.21 -6.76 -9.47
C LYS A 63 13.52 -7.53 -9.32
N ARG A 64 14.67 -6.85 -9.41
CA ARG A 64 15.98 -7.49 -9.19
C ARG A 64 16.14 -7.96 -7.73
N THR A 65 15.72 -7.14 -6.77
CA THR A 65 15.77 -7.51 -5.34
C THR A 65 14.93 -8.74 -5.05
N VAL A 66 13.64 -8.74 -5.41
CA VAL A 66 12.72 -9.87 -5.15
C VAL A 66 13.23 -11.14 -5.83
N LYS A 67 13.66 -11.07 -7.10
CA LYS A 67 14.27 -12.22 -7.79
C LYS A 67 15.53 -12.73 -7.10
N SER A 68 16.35 -11.82 -6.57
CA SER A 68 17.52 -12.20 -5.79
C SER A 68 17.11 -12.94 -4.53
N MET A 69 16.07 -12.52 -3.81
CA MET A 69 15.63 -13.20 -2.59
C MET A 69 15.11 -14.61 -2.88
N VAL A 70 14.33 -14.78 -3.96
CA VAL A 70 13.88 -16.10 -4.40
C VAL A 70 15.06 -17.02 -4.73
N ARG A 71 16.09 -16.49 -5.40
CA ARG A 71 17.32 -17.25 -5.67
C ARG A 71 18.09 -17.66 -4.41
N HIS A 72 17.96 -16.90 -3.32
CA HIS A 72 18.56 -17.24 -2.01
C HIS A 72 17.62 -18.10 -1.14
N GLY A 73 16.53 -18.64 -1.70
CA GLY A 73 15.65 -19.58 -1.01
C GLY A 73 14.36 -18.99 -0.45
N ALA A 74 14.04 -17.71 -0.70
CA ALA A 74 12.75 -17.16 -0.30
C ALA A 74 11.62 -17.83 -1.10
N ASN A 75 10.70 -18.50 -0.41
CA ASN A 75 9.53 -19.13 -1.01
C ASN A 75 8.40 -18.10 -1.20
N ILE A 76 8.44 -17.37 -2.31
CA ILE A 76 7.46 -16.32 -2.65
C ILE A 76 6.77 -16.68 -3.95
N GLU A 77 5.44 -16.79 -3.93
CA GLU A 77 4.66 -17.15 -5.11
C GLU A 77 4.78 -16.11 -6.24
N LYS A 78 4.66 -16.56 -7.50
CA LYS A 78 4.84 -15.65 -8.66
C LYS A 78 3.86 -14.46 -8.64
N SER A 79 2.65 -14.66 -8.13
CA SER A 79 1.64 -13.62 -7.93
C SER A 79 2.06 -12.61 -6.86
N GLU A 80 2.49 -13.08 -5.69
CA GLU A 80 2.98 -12.26 -4.58
C GLU A 80 4.23 -11.47 -4.97
N GLN A 81 5.15 -12.08 -5.74
CA GLN A 81 6.30 -11.36 -6.29
C GLN A 81 5.86 -10.16 -7.14
N ARG A 82 4.85 -10.33 -8.01
CA ARG A 82 4.32 -9.23 -8.85
C ARG A 82 3.68 -8.14 -7.98
N GLN A 83 2.95 -8.53 -6.94
CA GLN A 83 2.33 -7.59 -6.00
C GLN A 83 3.39 -6.81 -5.21
N LEU A 84 4.37 -7.49 -4.61
CA LEU A 84 5.51 -6.88 -3.91
C LEU A 84 6.27 -5.90 -4.81
N ILE A 85 6.63 -6.32 -6.03
CA ILE A 85 7.34 -5.46 -6.99
C ILE A 85 6.52 -4.21 -7.31
N THR A 86 5.21 -4.36 -7.48
CA THR A 86 4.31 -3.26 -7.83
C THR A 86 4.20 -2.30 -6.65
N CYS A 87 3.85 -2.80 -5.46
CA CYS A 87 3.57 -1.94 -4.32
C CYS A 87 4.84 -1.26 -3.77
N LEU A 88 5.98 -1.95 -3.70
CA LEU A 88 7.26 -1.36 -3.27
C LEU A 88 7.79 -0.30 -4.25
N SER A 89 7.33 -0.34 -5.51
CA SER A 89 7.71 0.65 -6.53
C SER A 89 6.82 1.89 -6.58
N LYS A 90 5.69 1.88 -5.89
CA LYS A 90 4.82 3.05 -5.79
C LYS A 90 5.52 4.11 -4.95
N LYS A 91 5.46 5.36 -5.41
CA LYS A 91 5.85 6.52 -4.61
C LYS A 91 4.67 6.92 -3.71
N GLY A 92 4.95 7.27 -2.46
CA GLY A 92 3.93 7.70 -1.48
C GLY A 92 3.90 6.85 -0.21
N MET A 93 3.01 7.22 0.71
CA MET A 93 2.91 6.70 2.09
C MET A 93 2.58 5.22 2.30
N PRO A 94 1.91 4.47 1.40
CA PRO A 94 1.39 3.13 1.69
C PRO A 94 2.31 2.20 2.48
N ILE A 95 3.51 1.95 1.93
CA ILE A 95 4.49 1.05 2.52
C ILE A 95 5.46 1.78 3.47
N GLN A 96 5.38 3.10 3.52
CA GLN A 96 6.17 3.93 4.44
C GLN A 96 5.60 3.85 5.86
N GLN A 97 4.31 3.53 6.02
CA GLN A 97 3.67 3.31 7.31
C GLN A 97 4.31 2.14 8.08
N LEU A 98 4.79 1.10 7.38
CA LEU A 98 5.61 0.04 7.99
C LEU A 98 6.87 0.59 8.68
N CYS A 99 7.34 1.76 8.27
CA CYS A 99 8.60 2.34 8.69
C CYS A 99 8.45 3.57 9.59
N ALA A 100 7.23 3.89 10.02
CA ALA A 100 7.01 4.91 11.03
C ALA A 100 7.61 4.43 12.36
N PRO A 101 8.17 5.33 13.18
CA PRO A 101 8.52 4.98 14.56
C PRO A 101 7.25 4.47 15.27
N GLN A 102 7.37 3.32 15.92
CA GLN A 102 6.31 2.70 16.71
C GLN A 102 6.11 3.47 18.03
#